data_AF-A0AAD8BKG6-F1
#
_entry.id   AF-A0AAD8BKG6-F1
#
_cell.length_a   1.000
_cell.length_b   1.000
_cell.length_c   1.000
_cell.angle_alpha   90.00
_cell.angle_beta   90.00
_cell.angle_gamma   90.00
#
_symmetry.space_group_name_H-M   'P 1'
#
loop_
_entity.id
_entity.type
_entity.pdbx_description
1 polymer ?
#
loop_
_entity_poly.entity_id
_entity_poly.type
_entity_poly.pdbx_seq_one_letter_code
_entity_poly.pdbx_strand_id
1 'polypeptide(L)'
;MTLISCIIVAFSGLLVTEADYVNNYDQPFDFYCPAAQILSYISSVHHNGAEDRRWEFLCRTVGKTDTCNWSDYVNTFDEMVAFSCPDGTVMTGVSSYHDNSPEDRRFKFQCCRVVEKQTSGCYLTNFVNDYDEKLTLVVPEGHAVKGAFSCHHNGAEDRRWKFEICKL
;
A
#
# COMPACT_ATOMS: atom_id res chain seq x y z
N MET A 1 -28.89 53.11 -20.88
CA MET A 1 -28.65 52.75 -19.47
C MET A 1 -28.08 51.35 -19.45
N THR A 2 -26.87 51.23 -18.92
CA THR A 2 -25.90 50.16 -19.17
C THR A 2 -26.28 48.87 -18.43
N LEU A 3 -26.34 47.74 -19.15
CA LEU A 3 -26.45 46.40 -18.59
C LEU A 3 -25.11 46.03 -17.95
N ILE A 4 -25.09 45.82 -16.63
CA ILE A 4 -23.94 45.24 -15.92
C ILE A 4 -23.96 43.74 -16.19
N SER A 5 -23.01 43.29 -17.02
CA SER A 5 -22.72 41.88 -17.23
C SER A 5 -21.99 41.35 -15.99
N CYS A 6 -22.65 40.51 -15.20
CA CYS A 6 -21.99 39.70 -14.18
C CYS A 6 -21.15 38.65 -14.91
N ILE A 7 -19.85 38.91 -15.03
CA ILE A 7 -18.87 37.89 -15.40
C ILE A 7 -18.83 36.89 -14.26
N ILE A 8 -19.49 35.75 -14.44
CA ILE A 8 -19.31 34.57 -13.60
C ILE A 8 -17.91 34.05 -13.95
N VAL A 9 -16.92 34.38 -13.13
CA VAL A 9 -15.63 33.71 -13.16
C VAL A 9 -15.85 32.32 -12.61
N ALA A 10 -16.05 31.35 -13.52
CA ALA A 10 -16.04 29.94 -13.16
C ALA A 10 -14.60 29.58 -12.76
N PHE A 11 -14.32 29.60 -11.47
CA PHE A 11 -13.16 28.90 -10.93
C PHE A 11 -13.41 27.41 -11.18
N SER A 12 -12.77 26.85 -12.21
CA SER A 12 -12.65 25.41 -12.38
C SER A 12 -11.81 24.91 -11.23
N GLY A 13 -12.46 24.63 -10.10
CA GLY A 13 -11.86 23.91 -9.00
C GLY A 13 -11.32 22.60 -9.55
N LEU A 14 -10.02 22.38 -9.39
CA LEU A 14 -9.42 21.07 -9.55
C LEU A 14 -10.26 20.12 -8.66
N LEU A 15 -10.98 19.18 -9.27
CA LEU A 15 -11.61 18.10 -8.52
C LEU A 15 -10.46 17.35 -7.85
N VAL A 16 -10.24 17.61 -6.57
CA VAL A 16 -9.42 16.75 -5.73
C VAL A 16 -10.21 15.45 -5.68
N THR A 17 -9.80 14.47 -6.49
CA THR A 17 -10.32 13.11 -6.37
C THR A 17 -9.97 12.67 -4.95
N GLU A 18 -10.98 12.36 -4.14
CA GLU A 18 -10.76 11.65 -2.89
C GLU A 18 -9.90 10.42 -3.21
N ALA A 19 -8.88 10.15 -2.39
CA ALA A 19 -8.07 8.94 -2.55
C ALA A 19 -9.01 7.73 -2.54
N ASP A 20 -8.94 6.87 -3.56
CA ASP A 20 -9.83 5.72 -3.71
C ASP A 20 -9.34 4.61 -2.78
N TYR A 21 -9.68 4.75 -1.50
CA TYR A 21 -9.28 3.80 -0.47
C TYR A 21 -9.96 2.45 -0.71
N VAL A 22 -9.18 1.38 -0.64
CA VAL A 22 -9.68 0.00 -0.84
C VAL A 22 -10.46 -0.52 0.37
N ASN A 23 -10.44 0.21 1.50
CA ASN A 23 -11.23 -0.07 2.69
C ASN A 23 -11.65 1.20 3.44
N ASN A 24 -12.70 1.06 4.24
CA ASN A 24 -12.99 1.98 5.35
C ASN A 24 -12.23 1.56 6.62
N TYR A 25 -12.21 2.43 7.64
CA TYR A 25 -11.69 2.07 8.96
C TYR A 25 -12.45 0.86 9.55
N ASP A 26 -11.76 0.05 10.33
CA ASP A 26 -12.15 -1.24 10.91
C ASP A 26 -12.56 -2.31 9.90
N GLN A 27 -12.54 -1.99 8.61
CA GLN A 27 -12.93 -2.92 7.56
C GLN A 27 -11.71 -3.63 6.97
N PRO A 28 -11.88 -4.91 6.61
CA PRO A 28 -10.85 -5.66 5.91
C PRO A 28 -10.75 -5.23 4.44
N PHE A 29 -9.67 -5.64 3.80
CA PHE A 29 -9.56 -5.63 2.33
C PHE A 29 -8.76 -6.82 1.82
N ASP A 30 -9.04 -7.16 0.56
CA ASP A 30 -8.27 -8.07 -0.27
C ASP A 30 -7.94 -7.36 -1.59
N PHE A 31 -6.75 -6.76 -1.69
CA PHE A 31 -6.31 -6.06 -2.89
C PHE A 31 -5.22 -6.84 -3.61
N TYR A 32 -5.32 -6.92 -4.94
CA TYR A 32 -4.24 -7.41 -5.79
C TYR A 32 -4.29 -6.75 -7.16
N CYS A 33 -3.12 -6.57 -7.76
CA CYS A 33 -3.02 -6.04 -9.11
C CYS A 33 -3.54 -7.04 -10.15
N PRO A 34 -4.19 -6.56 -11.23
CA PRO A 34 -4.56 -7.41 -12.36
C PRO A 34 -3.37 -8.15 -12.97
N ALA A 35 -3.67 -9.15 -13.81
CA ALA A 35 -2.65 -9.87 -14.56
C ALA A 35 -1.72 -8.91 -15.32
N ALA A 36 -0.43 -9.27 -15.38
CA ALA A 36 0.65 -8.49 -15.95
C ALA A 36 0.99 -7.16 -15.23
N GLN A 37 0.44 -6.93 -14.04
CA GLN A 37 0.71 -5.74 -13.23
C GLN A 37 1.31 -6.08 -11.87
N ILE A 38 2.01 -5.11 -11.28
CA ILE A 38 2.58 -5.15 -9.94
C ILE A 38 2.23 -3.87 -9.17
N LEU A 39 2.44 -3.88 -7.85
CA LEU A 39 2.32 -2.69 -7.01
C LEU A 39 3.32 -1.61 -7.45
N SER A 40 2.81 -0.40 -7.67
CA SER A 40 3.57 0.77 -8.10
C SER A 40 3.50 1.93 -7.11
N TYR A 41 2.46 1.93 -6.27
CA TYR A 41 2.23 2.90 -5.23
C TYR A 41 1.51 2.23 -4.06
N ILE A 42 1.92 2.58 -2.85
CA ILE A 42 1.24 2.17 -1.61
C ILE A 42 1.08 3.43 -0.78
N SER A 43 -0.14 3.73 -0.36
CA SER A 43 -0.41 4.77 0.61
C SER A 43 -1.40 4.31 1.66
N SER A 44 -1.30 4.91 2.83
CA SER A 44 -2.24 4.67 3.91
C SER A 44 -2.31 5.86 4.85
N VAL A 45 -3.50 6.14 5.35
CA VAL A 45 -3.75 7.18 6.36
C VAL A 45 -4.32 6.54 7.62
N HIS A 46 -3.78 6.94 8.77
CA HIS A 46 -4.27 6.54 10.09
C HIS A 46 -5.34 7.52 10.59
N HIS A 47 -6.17 7.07 11.53
CA HIS A 47 -7.14 7.90 12.22
C HIS A 47 -7.25 7.50 13.69
N ASN A 48 -6.78 8.36 14.59
CA ASN A 48 -6.71 8.10 16.03
C ASN A 48 -8.07 7.79 16.68
N GLY A 49 -9.20 8.22 16.11
CA GLY A 49 -10.50 7.86 16.67
C GLY A 49 -10.93 6.41 16.40
N ALA A 50 -10.36 5.80 15.37
CA ALA A 50 -10.61 4.40 15.00
C ALA A 50 -9.38 3.52 15.27
N GLU A 51 -8.24 4.14 15.59
CA GLU A 51 -6.93 3.51 15.72
C GLU A 51 -6.59 2.55 14.57
N ASP A 52 -6.94 2.99 13.37
CA ASP A 52 -6.90 2.14 12.19
C ASP A 52 -6.48 2.91 10.94
N ARG A 53 -6.09 2.15 9.92
CA ARG A 53 -5.56 2.62 8.64
C ARG A 53 -6.48 2.28 7.46
N ARG A 54 -6.78 3.30 6.65
CA ARG A 54 -7.30 3.10 5.27
C ARG A 54 -6.15 2.99 4.29
N TRP A 55 -6.30 2.15 3.28
CA TRP A 55 -5.24 1.79 2.34
C TRP A 55 -5.59 2.16 0.90
N GLU A 56 -4.58 2.59 0.16
CA GLU A 56 -4.66 2.95 -1.26
C GLU A 56 -3.49 2.28 -1.99
N PHE A 57 -3.77 1.68 -3.14
CA PHE A 57 -2.77 0.97 -3.94
C PHE A 57 -2.96 1.32 -5.41
N LEU A 58 -1.85 1.57 -6.12
CA LEU A 58 -1.88 1.67 -7.58
C LEU A 58 -1.01 0.60 -8.21
N CYS A 59 -1.45 0.14 -9.38
CA CYS A 59 -0.77 -0.90 -10.14
C CYS A 59 -0.12 -0.33 -11.41
N ARG A 60 0.95 -0.99 -11.86
CA ARG A 60 1.54 -0.71 -13.17
C ARG A 60 1.83 -1.98 -13.93
N THR A 61 1.75 -1.88 -15.25
CA THR A 61 2.09 -2.99 -16.16
C THR A 61 3.59 -3.23 -16.22
N VAL A 62 4.01 -4.49 -16.10
CA VAL A 62 5.42 -4.89 -16.18
C VAL A 62 5.69 -6.04 -17.14
N GLY A 63 4.68 -6.51 -17.87
CA GLY A 63 4.72 -7.74 -18.66
C GLY A 63 4.07 -8.89 -17.92
N LYS A 64 4.02 -10.07 -18.55
CA LYS A 64 3.26 -11.23 -18.03
C LYS A 64 3.67 -11.58 -16.59
N THR A 65 2.68 -11.76 -15.72
CA THR A 65 2.84 -12.35 -14.38
C THR A 65 2.21 -13.73 -14.34
N ASP A 66 2.80 -14.64 -13.56
CA ASP A 66 2.23 -15.96 -13.28
C ASP A 66 2.71 -16.52 -11.93
N THR A 67 2.32 -17.76 -11.61
CA THR A 67 2.67 -18.47 -10.38
C THR A 67 2.44 -17.60 -9.13
N CYS A 68 1.22 -17.09 -9.03
CA CYS A 68 0.80 -16.21 -7.93
C CYS A 68 0.33 -17.02 -6.73
N ASN A 69 0.92 -16.77 -5.56
CA ASN A 69 0.55 -17.44 -4.32
C ASN A 69 0.39 -16.42 -3.20
N TRP A 70 -0.64 -16.60 -2.40
CA TRP A 70 -0.81 -15.87 -1.14
C TRP A 70 -0.01 -16.57 -0.04
N SER A 71 0.60 -15.78 0.83
CA SER A 71 1.03 -16.25 2.14
C SER A 71 -0.17 -16.48 3.06
N ASP A 72 0.04 -17.20 4.16
CA ASP A 72 -0.79 -17.05 5.36
C ASP A 72 -0.58 -15.65 5.97
N TYR A 73 -1.34 -15.31 7.02
CA TYR A 73 -1.08 -14.10 7.79
C TYR A 73 0.31 -14.16 8.44
N VAL A 74 1.16 -13.18 8.10
CA VAL A 74 2.60 -13.23 8.39
C VAL A 74 2.98 -12.67 9.76
N ASN A 75 2.06 -11.97 10.41
CA ASN A 75 2.21 -11.43 11.76
C ASN A 75 1.03 -11.87 12.63
N THR A 76 1.19 -11.79 13.95
CA THR A 76 0.08 -11.68 14.90
C THR A 76 -0.15 -10.20 15.22
N PHE A 77 -1.27 -9.85 15.88
CA PHE A 77 -1.49 -8.51 16.40
C PHE A 77 -0.36 -8.09 17.34
N ASP A 78 -0.05 -6.79 17.38
CA ASP A 78 1.03 -6.11 18.09
C ASP A 78 2.44 -6.52 17.67
N GLU A 79 2.57 -7.63 16.95
CA GLU A 79 3.83 -8.18 16.48
C GLU A 79 4.27 -7.55 15.15
N MET A 80 5.57 -7.68 14.89
CA MET A 80 6.17 -7.17 13.66
C MET A 80 5.66 -7.90 12.42
N VAL A 81 5.50 -7.15 11.33
CA VAL A 81 5.50 -7.72 9.98
C VAL A 81 6.96 -7.78 9.53
N ALA A 82 7.41 -8.95 9.10
CA ALA A 82 8.72 -9.14 8.48
C ALA A 82 8.60 -10.21 7.39
N PHE A 83 8.28 -9.79 6.17
CA PHE A 83 7.99 -10.69 5.06
C PHE A 83 8.67 -10.25 3.77
N SER A 84 9.33 -11.18 3.10
CA SER A 84 9.82 -11.02 1.73
C SER A 84 9.28 -12.15 0.87
N CYS A 85 8.86 -11.81 -0.35
CA CYS A 85 8.43 -12.78 -1.34
C CYS A 85 9.58 -13.77 -1.66
N PRO A 86 9.26 -15.05 -1.91
CA PRO A 86 10.24 -16.03 -2.34
C PRO A 86 11.04 -15.60 -3.56
N ASP A 87 12.21 -16.20 -3.75
CA ASP A 87 13.09 -15.85 -4.87
C ASP A 87 12.40 -15.99 -6.22
N GLY A 88 12.69 -15.02 -7.10
CA GLY A 88 12.07 -14.92 -8.43
C GLY A 88 10.63 -14.39 -8.42
N THR A 89 10.08 -14.00 -7.27
CA THR A 89 8.73 -13.42 -7.16
C THR A 89 8.74 -12.04 -6.52
N VAL A 90 7.68 -11.27 -6.76
CA VAL A 90 7.47 -9.91 -6.23
C VAL A 90 6.05 -9.76 -5.71
N MET A 91 5.85 -8.79 -4.83
CA MET A 91 4.57 -8.53 -4.20
C MET A 91 3.60 -7.88 -5.19
N THR A 92 2.44 -8.50 -5.36
CA THR A 92 1.36 -8.03 -6.27
C THR A 92 0.05 -7.77 -5.56
N GLY A 93 -0.08 -8.21 -4.31
CA GLY A 93 -1.30 -8.06 -3.53
C GLY A 93 -1.04 -7.99 -2.03
N VAL A 94 -1.96 -7.34 -1.35
CA VAL A 94 -1.97 -7.14 0.09
C VAL A 94 -3.38 -7.40 0.58
N SER A 95 -3.50 -8.16 1.66
CA SER A 95 -4.77 -8.39 2.34
C SER A 95 -4.57 -8.19 3.83
N SER A 96 -5.56 -7.57 4.46
CA SER A 96 -5.48 -7.21 5.86
C SER A 96 -6.86 -7.07 6.47
N TYR A 97 -6.95 -7.40 7.76
CA TYR A 97 -8.11 -7.11 8.59
C TYR A 97 -7.66 -6.50 9.91
N HIS A 98 -8.55 -5.68 10.49
CA HIS A 98 -8.39 -5.00 11.76
C HIS A 98 -9.12 -5.75 12.87
N ASP A 99 -8.64 -5.64 14.11
CA ASP A 99 -9.35 -6.06 15.31
C ASP A 99 -9.26 -4.96 16.37
N ASN A 100 -10.42 -4.54 16.88
CA ASN A 100 -10.52 -3.42 17.81
C ASN A 100 -10.09 -3.78 19.25
N SER A 101 -9.80 -5.06 19.54
CA SER A 101 -9.27 -5.40 20.87
C SER A 101 -7.79 -5.07 21.01
N PRO A 102 -6.91 -5.42 20.05
CA PRO A 102 -5.53 -4.92 20.01
C PRO A 102 -5.39 -3.58 19.28
N GLU A 103 -6.44 -3.09 18.59
CA GLU A 103 -6.39 -1.90 17.73
C GLU A 103 -5.23 -2.01 16.70
N ASP A 104 -5.24 -3.13 15.99
CA ASP A 104 -4.15 -3.51 15.11
C ASP A 104 -4.59 -4.39 13.94
N ARG A 105 -3.72 -4.51 12.93
CA ARG A 105 -3.95 -5.22 11.69
C ARG A 105 -3.08 -6.47 11.53
N ARG A 106 -3.71 -7.51 11.01
CA ARG A 106 -3.04 -8.70 10.44
C ARG A 106 -2.79 -8.48 8.96
N PHE A 107 -1.68 -8.98 8.44
CA PHE A 107 -1.30 -8.85 7.04
C PHE A 107 -0.94 -10.19 6.40
N LYS A 108 -1.35 -10.37 5.15
CA LYS A 108 -0.84 -11.40 4.24
C LYS A 108 -0.58 -10.78 2.88
N PHE A 109 0.31 -11.40 2.11
CA PHE A 109 0.82 -10.84 0.86
C PHE A 109 0.74 -11.85 -0.27
N GLN A 110 0.44 -11.37 -1.47
CA GLN A 110 0.50 -12.16 -2.69
C GLN A 110 1.83 -11.95 -3.38
N CYS A 111 2.49 -13.04 -3.74
CA CYS A 111 3.72 -13.04 -4.51
C CYS A 111 3.48 -13.69 -5.87
N CYS A 112 3.84 -12.99 -6.96
CA CYS A 112 3.80 -13.52 -8.32
C CYS A 112 5.20 -13.48 -8.94
N ARG A 113 5.46 -14.41 -9.84
CA ARG A 113 6.62 -14.32 -10.74
C ARG A 113 6.31 -13.34 -11.87
N VAL A 114 7.28 -12.48 -12.20
CA VAL A 114 7.24 -11.70 -13.44
C VAL A 114 8.02 -12.47 -14.48
N VAL A 115 7.35 -12.89 -15.56
CA VAL A 115 7.93 -13.76 -16.59
C VAL A 115 9.11 -13.05 -17.26
N GLU A 116 10.20 -13.80 -17.49
CA GLU A 116 11.45 -13.32 -18.09
C GLU A 116 12.21 -12.24 -17.31
N LYS A 117 11.79 -11.95 -16.07
CA LYS A 117 12.45 -10.98 -15.18
C LYS A 117 12.96 -11.65 -13.91
N GLN A 118 14.04 -11.11 -13.36
CA GLN A 118 14.67 -11.63 -12.14
C GLN A 118 15.02 -10.47 -11.23
N THR A 119 14.60 -10.56 -9.97
CA THR A 119 14.87 -9.50 -9.01
C THR A 119 16.36 -9.37 -8.73
N SER A 120 16.89 -8.16 -8.78
CA SER A 120 18.29 -7.88 -8.44
C SER A 120 18.45 -6.51 -7.79
N GLY A 121 19.63 -6.22 -7.23
CA GLY A 121 19.95 -4.90 -6.68
C GLY A 121 18.94 -4.40 -5.63
N CYS A 122 18.52 -5.30 -4.74
CA CYS A 122 17.53 -5.01 -3.71
C CYS A 122 18.08 -4.06 -2.64
N TYR A 123 17.22 -3.20 -2.12
CA TYR A 123 17.52 -2.35 -0.96
C TYR A 123 16.31 -2.22 -0.07
N LEU A 124 16.57 -2.07 1.23
CA LEU A 124 15.54 -1.76 2.23
C LEU A 124 15.40 -0.24 2.35
N THR A 125 14.17 0.27 2.31
CA THR A 125 13.93 1.70 2.57
C THR A 125 14.19 2.05 4.04
N ASN A 126 14.36 3.34 4.33
CA ASN A 126 14.06 3.84 5.67
C ASN A 126 12.56 3.70 5.96
N PHE A 127 12.14 4.01 7.19
CA PHE A 127 10.71 4.12 7.47
C PHE A 127 10.10 5.17 6.53
N VAL A 128 9.05 4.79 5.81
CA VAL A 128 8.36 5.66 4.84
C VAL A 128 7.24 6.49 5.49
N ASN A 129 6.99 6.26 6.77
CA ASN A 129 6.15 7.05 7.65
C ASN A 129 6.62 6.91 9.11
N ASP A 130 6.19 7.84 9.95
CA ASP A 130 6.15 7.62 11.40
C ASP A 130 4.76 7.17 11.83
N TYR A 131 4.58 6.86 13.12
CA TYR A 131 3.26 6.59 13.69
C TYR A 131 2.33 7.81 13.55
N ASP A 132 1.03 7.58 13.38
CA ASP A 132 -0.05 8.54 13.08
C ASP A 132 0.12 9.31 11.76
N GLU A 133 1.28 9.20 11.12
CA GLU A 133 1.60 9.89 9.89
C GLU A 133 1.19 9.07 8.64
N LYS A 134 0.98 9.80 7.56
CA LYS A 134 0.63 9.22 6.26
C LYS A 134 1.79 8.37 5.73
N LEU A 135 1.49 7.14 5.35
CA LEU A 135 2.35 6.29 4.54
C LEU A 135 2.27 6.71 3.09
N THR A 136 3.43 6.94 2.47
CA THR A 136 3.55 7.11 1.02
C THR A 136 4.79 6.38 0.50
N LEU A 137 4.58 5.38 -0.36
CA LEU A 137 5.63 4.71 -1.11
C LEU A 137 5.33 4.83 -2.60
N VAL A 138 6.26 5.44 -3.34
CA VAL A 138 6.29 5.41 -4.80
C VAL A 138 7.38 4.42 -5.21
N VAL A 139 7.02 3.38 -5.95
CA VAL A 139 7.99 2.40 -6.44
C VAL A 139 8.63 2.96 -7.72
N PRO A 140 9.96 3.09 -7.83
CA PRO A 140 10.60 3.58 -9.05
C PRO A 140 10.29 2.71 -10.26
N GLU A 141 10.30 3.29 -11.47
CA GLU A 141 10.16 2.52 -12.70
C GLU A 141 11.25 1.43 -12.81
N GLY A 142 10.91 0.28 -13.38
CA GLY A 142 11.82 -0.88 -13.46
C GLY A 142 12.11 -1.56 -12.13
N HIS A 143 11.41 -1.22 -11.04
CA HIS A 143 11.55 -1.88 -9.74
C HIS A 143 10.26 -2.58 -9.32
N ALA A 144 10.29 -3.30 -8.21
CA ALA A 144 9.12 -3.92 -7.59
C ALA A 144 9.29 -3.98 -6.07
N VAL A 145 8.17 -4.02 -5.36
CA VAL A 145 8.17 -4.36 -3.94
C VAL A 145 8.43 -5.86 -3.82
N LYS A 146 9.49 -6.25 -3.12
CA LYS A 146 9.80 -7.65 -2.80
C LYS A 146 9.38 -8.01 -1.38
N GLY A 147 9.46 -7.07 -0.44
CA GLY A 147 9.13 -7.32 0.96
C GLY A 147 8.55 -6.11 1.67
N ALA A 148 7.88 -6.39 2.79
CA ALA A 148 7.28 -5.40 3.66
C ALA A 148 7.66 -5.69 5.12
N PHE A 149 8.02 -4.64 5.84
CA PHE A 149 8.41 -4.69 7.24
C PHE A 149 7.67 -3.61 8.01
N SER A 150 7.09 -3.97 9.15
CA SER A 150 6.32 -3.03 9.96
C SER A 150 6.45 -3.30 11.44
N CYS A 151 6.50 -2.22 12.22
CA CYS A 151 6.44 -2.27 13.68
C CYS A 151 5.17 -1.57 14.14
N HIS A 152 4.45 -2.19 15.07
CA HIS A 152 3.31 -1.61 15.78
C HIS A 152 3.79 -0.89 17.05
N HIS A 153 3.00 0.06 17.53
CA HIS A 153 3.24 0.76 18.78
C HIS A 153 1.91 1.00 19.52
N ASN A 154 1.72 0.30 20.63
CA ASN A 154 0.47 0.34 21.43
C ASN A 154 0.10 1.73 21.96
N GLY A 155 1.05 2.66 22.11
CA GLY A 155 0.70 4.02 22.53
C GLY A 155 0.03 4.86 21.44
N ALA A 156 0.24 4.49 20.18
CA ALA A 156 -0.33 5.15 19.01
C ALA A 156 -1.36 4.25 18.32
N GLU A 157 -1.45 2.99 18.72
CA GLU A 157 -2.21 1.91 18.07
C GLU A 157 -2.06 1.98 16.54
N ASP A 158 -0.79 2.05 16.12
CA ASP A 158 -0.45 2.33 14.74
C ASP A 158 0.85 1.64 14.32
N ARG A 159 1.04 1.57 13.00
CA ARG A 159 2.14 0.91 12.33
C ARG A 159 2.94 1.86 11.43
N ARG A 160 4.26 1.81 11.57
CA ARG A 160 5.22 2.40 10.62
C ARG A 160 5.86 1.35 9.71
N TRP A 161 6.24 1.75 8.50
CA TRP A 161 6.56 0.78 7.44
C TRP A 161 7.91 1.02 6.77
N LYS A 162 8.58 -0.08 6.43
CA LYS A 162 9.70 -0.16 5.47
C LYS A 162 9.35 -1.16 4.39
N PHE A 163 9.95 -0.98 3.22
CA PHE A 163 9.78 -1.88 2.10
C PHE A 163 11.12 -2.30 1.52
N GLU A 164 11.23 -3.56 1.14
CA GLU A 164 12.33 -4.04 0.31
C GLU A 164 11.96 -3.83 -1.15
N ILE A 165 12.76 -3.05 -1.87
CA ILE A 165 12.56 -2.72 -3.28
C ILE A 165 13.69 -3.33 -4.10
N CYS A 166 13.36 -4.04 -5.17
CA CYS A 166 14.33 -4.65 -6.08
C CYS A 166 14.14 -4.15 -7.51
N LYS A 167 15.22 -4.14 -8.29
CA LYS A 167 15.12 -4.03 -9.75
C LYS A 167 14.45 -5.27 -10.31
N LEU A 168 13.63 -5.10 -11.35
CA LEU A 168 13.03 -6.17 -12.15
C LEU A 168 13.91 -6.55 -13.34
#